data_AF-A0A7S0TMD3-F1
#
_entry.id   AF-A0A7S0TMD3-F1
#
_cell.length_a   1.000
_cell.length_b   1.000
_cell.length_c   1.000
_cell.angle_alpha   90.00
_cell.angle_beta   90.00
_cell.angle_gamma   90.00
#
_symmetry.space_group_name_H-M   'P 1'
#
loop_
_entity.id
_entity.type
_entity.pdbx_description
1 polymer ?
#
loop_
_entity_poly.entity_id
_entity_poly.type
_entity_poly.pdbx_seq_one_letter_code
_entity_poly.pdbx_strand_id
1 'polypeptide(L)'
;SRSERRGGGGGGEAGSPSKEKLEVSVQDWDDDCMDEKTSYLAKCLELNLPPKSSVITRRTADGFAMPNHGTGDRNMKALARGIRLMSNLQVVNLSDNRITGSGCESLVKAIKGNVDVQQILLASNQIGRVGRASLER
;
A
#
# COMPACT_ATOMS: atom_id res chain seq x y z
N SER A 1 -54.53 -9.34 -46.08
CA SER A 1 -53.56 -8.91 -47.10
C SER A 1 -52.69 -7.79 -46.57
N ARG A 2 -51.40 -7.83 -46.95
CA ARG A 2 -50.34 -6.83 -46.70
C ARG A 2 -49.79 -6.75 -45.27
N SER A 3 -48.48 -6.71 -45.03
CA SER A 3 -47.29 -6.99 -45.86
C SER A 3 -46.08 -6.72 -44.96
N GLU A 4 -45.08 -7.59 -45.04
CA GLU A 4 -43.72 -7.43 -44.52
C GLU A 4 -43.07 -6.08 -44.87
N ARG A 5 -42.16 -5.62 -43.99
CA ARG A 5 -40.72 -5.36 -44.23
C ARG A 5 -40.14 -4.63 -43.01
N ARG A 6 -39.17 -5.24 -42.29
CA ARG A 6 -37.70 -5.23 -42.48
C ARG A 6 -37.00 -3.93 -42.05
N GLY A 7 -35.93 -4.11 -41.27
CA GLY A 7 -34.87 -3.14 -41.00
C GLY A 7 -34.56 -3.13 -39.50
N GLY A 8 -33.58 -3.90 -39.02
CA GLY A 8 -32.15 -3.55 -39.00
C GLY A 8 -31.83 -3.14 -37.56
N GLY A 9 -30.78 -3.57 -36.85
CA GLY A 9 -29.44 -4.01 -37.15
C GLY A 9 -28.60 -3.64 -35.91
N GLY A 10 -27.51 -4.37 -35.63
CA GLY A 10 -26.56 -4.11 -34.52
C GLY A 10 -26.84 -5.00 -33.31
N GLY A 11 -26.02 -5.97 -32.92
CA GLY A 11 -24.56 -5.97 -32.94
C GLY A 11 -24.05 -5.19 -31.73
N GLY A 12 -23.66 -5.89 -30.66
CA GLY A 12 -23.20 -5.25 -29.43
C GLY A 12 -22.92 -6.26 -28.33
N GLU A 13 -21.75 -6.89 -28.44
CA GLU A 13 -20.91 -7.51 -27.42
C GLU A 13 -21.50 -7.63 -25.99
N ALA A 14 -21.67 -8.88 -25.55
CA ALA A 14 -21.72 -9.21 -24.12
C ALA A 14 -20.37 -8.83 -23.50
N GLY A 15 -20.35 -7.64 -22.89
CA GLY A 15 -19.22 -7.11 -22.14
C GLY A 15 -18.77 -8.09 -21.06
N SER A 16 -17.45 -8.27 -21.00
CA SER A 16 -16.73 -9.08 -20.04
C SER A 16 -17.18 -8.85 -18.59
N PRO A 17 -17.09 -9.86 -17.71
CA PRO A 17 -17.57 -9.73 -16.34
C PRO A 17 -16.83 -8.61 -15.62
N SER A 18 -17.64 -7.72 -15.05
CA SER A 18 -17.29 -6.68 -14.10
C SER A 18 -16.19 -7.16 -13.18
N LYS A 19 -15.00 -6.56 -13.30
CA LYS A 19 -14.01 -6.66 -12.23
C LYS A 19 -14.65 -6.02 -11.01
N GLU A 20 -15.16 -6.87 -10.15
CA GLU A 20 -15.69 -6.56 -8.84
C GLU A 20 -14.66 -5.69 -8.13
N LYS A 21 -14.96 -4.40 -8.13
CA LYS A 21 -14.19 -3.39 -7.42
C LYS A 21 -14.47 -3.67 -5.96
N LEU A 22 -13.68 -4.56 -5.37
CA LEU A 22 -13.56 -4.75 -3.94
C LEU A 22 -13.10 -3.41 -3.35
N GLU A 23 -14.06 -2.52 -3.12
CA GLU A 23 -13.96 -1.49 -2.11
C GLU A 23 -13.92 -2.23 -0.77
N VAL A 24 -12.71 -2.66 -0.41
CA VAL A 24 -12.42 -2.99 0.97
C VAL A 24 -12.61 -1.67 1.72
N SER A 25 -13.79 -1.54 2.35
CA SER A 25 -13.95 -0.65 3.48
C SER A 25 -12.84 -1.02 4.44
N VAL A 26 -11.84 -0.14 4.55
CA VAL A 26 -10.81 -0.24 5.57
C VAL A 26 -11.56 0.04 6.87
N GLN A 27 -12.19 -1.00 7.41
CA GLN A 27 -12.70 -0.99 8.76
C GLN A 27 -11.53 -0.54 9.63
N ASP A 28 -11.77 0.50 10.41
CA ASP A 28 -11.04 0.80 11.63
C ASP A 28 -10.95 -0.51 12.44
N TRP A 29 -9.87 -1.26 12.23
CA TRP A 29 -9.56 -2.44 13.00
C TRP A 29 -8.91 -1.91 14.26
N ASP A 30 -9.61 -2.04 15.38
CA ASP A 30 -9.15 -1.62 16.70
C ASP A 30 -7.68 -2.02 16.92
N ASP A 31 -6.81 -1.00 16.93
CA ASP A 31 -5.34 -1.13 17.03
C ASP A 31 -4.85 -1.61 18.42
N ASP A 32 -5.75 -1.95 19.35
CA ASP A 32 -5.45 -2.10 20.79
C ASP A 32 -4.85 -3.47 21.21
N CYS A 33 -4.67 -4.45 20.30
CA CYS A 33 -4.22 -5.80 20.69
C CYS A 33 -3.12 -6.43 19.81
N MET A 34 -2.67 -5.78 18.73
CA MET A 34 -1.79 -6.44 17.75
C MET A 34 -0.35 -5.90 17.75
N ASP A 35 0.64 -6.81 17.84
CA ASP A 35 2.05 -6.49 17.59
C ASP A 35 2.27 -5.95 16.17
N GLU A 36 3.30 -5.10 16.00
CA GLU A 36 3.71 -4.57 14.69
C GLU A 36 4.03 -5.70 13.70
N LYS A 37 4.51 -6.83 14.22
CA LYS A 37 4.76 -8.08 13.48
C LYS A 37 3.50 -8.72 12.96
N THR A 38 2.55 -8.91 13.85
CA THR A 38 1.29 -9.55 13.52
C THR A 38 0.53 -8.72 12.50
N SER A 39 0.52 -7.39 12.65
CA SER A 39 -0.10 -6.47 11.71
C SER A 39 0.52 -6.49 10.30
N TYR A 40 1.85 -6.48 10.21
CA TYR A 40 2.57 -6.61 8.94
C TYR A 40 2.31 -7.97 8.27
N LEU A 41 2.40 -9.06 9.03
CA LEU A 41 2.21 -10.42 8.52
C LEU A 41 0.77 -10.63 8.04
N ALA A 42 -0.22 -10.16 8.81
CA ALA A 42 -1.62 -10.20 8.43
C ALA A 42 -1.86 -9.48 7.10
N LYS A 43 -1.26 -8.29 6.91
CA LYS A 43 -1.41 -7.55 5.66
C LYS A 43 -0.65 -8.17 4.49
N CYS A 44 0.50 -8.80 4.73
CA CYS A 44 1.19 -9.57 3.70
C CYS A 44 0.34 -10.76 3.24
N LEU A 45 -0.28 -11.48 4.17
CA LEU A 45 -1.17 -12.60 3.88
C LEU A 45 -2.40 -12.14 3.07
N GLU A 46 -3.03 -11.04 3.50
CA GLU A 46 -4.19 -10.46 2.80
C GLU A 46 -3.85 -10.04 1.35
N LEU A 47 -2.68 -9.44 1.15
CA LEU A 47 -2.22 -9.00 -0.18
C LEU A 47 -1.58 -10.13 -1.00
N ASN A 48 -1.57 -11.36 -0.48
CA ASN A 48 -0.94 -12.53 -1.07
C ASN A 48 0.55 -12.30 -1.42
N LEU A 49 1.27 -11.64 -0.50
CA LEU A 49 2.68 -11.29 -0.62
C LEU A 49 3.53 -12.19 0.28
N PRO A 50 4.73 -12.60 -0.18
CA PRO A 50 5.66 -13.31 0.70
C PRO A 50 6.14 -12.34 1.81
N PRO A 51 5.91 -12.68 3.09
CA PRO A 51 6.40 -11.86 4.19
C PRO A 51 7.92 -11.87 4.18
N LYS A 52 8.53 -10.69 4.12
CA LYS A 52 9.99 -10.56 4.20
C LYS A 52 10.36 -10.59 5.67
N SER A 53 10.94 -11.71 6.14
CA SER A 53 11.31 -11.89 7.56
C SER A 53 12.26 -10.80 8.08
N SER A 54 13.01 -10.17 7.17
CA SER A 54 13.99 -9.11 7.43
C SER A 54 13.35 -7.80 7.87
N VAL A 55 12.06 -7.59 7.62
CA VAL A 55 11.39 -6.30 7.83
C VAL A 55 11.48 -5.89 9.27
N ILE A 56 10.96 -6.72 10.17
CA ILE A 56 10.76 -6.29 11.56
C ILE A 56 11.95 -6.70 12.43
N THR A 57 12.82 -7.54 11.88
CA THR A 57 14.07 -7.96 12.51
C THR A 57 15.23 -6.99 12.25
N ARG A 58 15.16 -6.15 11.20
CA ARG A 58 16.13 -5.05 10.94
C ARG A 58 15.74 -3.71 11.57
N ARG A 59 14.96 -3.76 12.65
CA ARG A 59 14.65 -2.58 13.45
C ARG A 59 15.81 -2.32 14.42
N THR A 60 16.30 -1.08 14.44
CA THR A 60 17.12 -0.53 15.55
C THR A 60 16.20 0.14 16.57
N ALA A 61 16.73 0.53 17.74
CA ALA A 61 15.93 1.13 18.81
C ALA A 61 15.06 2.31 18.29
N ASP A 62 15.63 3.10 17.39
CA ASP A 62 15.15 4.38 16.88
C ASP A 62 14.95 4.42 15.35
N GLY A 63 15.22 3.33 14.62
CA GLY A 63 15.26 3.37 13.16
C GLY A 63 14.84 2.08 12.44
N PHE A 64 14.30 2.24 11.24
CA PHE A 64 13.95 1.17 10.31
C PHE A 64 14.62 1.44 8.97
N ALA A 65 15.49 0.55 8.53
CA ALA A 65 16.20 0.70 7.26
C ALA A 65 16.15 -0.57 6.42
N MET A 66 15.64 -0.45 5.20
CA MET A 66 15.69 -1.50 4.20
C MET A 66 15.95 -0.95 2.79
N PRO A 67 17.08 -0.28 2.54
CA PRO A 67 17.37 0.21 1.20
C PRO A 67 17.60 -0.95 0.22
N ASN A 68 17.21 -0.79 -1.05
CA ASN A 68 17.46 -1.78 -2.13
C ASN A 68 16.87 -3.18 -1.89
N HIS A 69 15.66 -3.26 -1.32
CA HIS A 69 14.97 -4.55 -1.07
C HIS A 69 13.83 -4.84 -2.04
N GLY A 70 13.65 -4.01 -3.08
CA GLY A 70 12.59 -4.20 -4.07
C GLY A 70 11.23 -4.37 -3.41
N THR A 71 10.88 -3.45 -2.50
CA THR A 71 9.61 -3.51 -1.76
C THR A 71 8.43 -3.34 -2.73
N GLY A 72 8.43 -2.29 -3.55
CA GLY A 72 7.30 -1.95 -4.40
C GLY A 72 6.05 -1.56 -3.60
N ASP A 73 5.01 -1.09 -4.30
CA ASP A 73 3.84 -0.49 -3.64
C ASP A 73 3.03 -1.47 -2.79
N ARG A 74 2.92 -2.73 -3.23
CA ARG A 74 2.15 -3.75 -2.51
C ARG A 74 2.80 -4.09 -1.18
N ASN A 75 4.11 -4.38 -1.15
CA ASN A 75 4.77 -4.64 0.12
C ASN A 75 4.83 -3.36 0.97
N MET A 76 4.90 -2.17 0.35
CA MET A 76 4.86 -0.90 1.08
C MET A 76 3.52 -0.74 1.85
N LYS A 77 2.39 -1.15 1.28
CA LYS A 77 1.10 -1.16 2.00
C LYS A 77 1.13 -2.05 3.25
N ALA A 78 1.74 -3.23 3.16
CA ALA A 78 1.90 -4.09 4.32
C ALA A 78 2.87 -3.49 5.36
N LEU A 79 4.00 -2.95 4.89
CA LEU A 79 5.00 -2.30 5.73
C LEU A 79 4.45 -1.09 6.48
N ALA A 80 3.67 -0.27 5.80
CA ALA A 80 3.03 0.90 6.39
C ALA A 80 2.24 0.52 7.65
N ARG A 81 1.55 -0.63 7.63
CA ARG A 81 0.80 -1.10 8.79
C ARG A 81 1.69 -1.47 9.98
N GLY A 82 2.83 -2.13 9.73
CA GLY A 82 3.82 -2.41 10.76
C GLY A 82 4.43 -1.10 11.30
N ILE A 83 4.84 -0.20 10.41
CA ILE A 83 5.44 1.10 10.75
C ILE A 83 4.52 1.93 11.66
N ARG A 84 3.20 1.91 11.43
CA ARG A 84 2.24 2.63 12.29
C ARG A 84 2.27 2.19 13.76
N LEU A 85 2.51 0.91 14.01
CA LEU A 85 2.54 0.32 15.36
C LEU A 85 3.95 0.31 15.98
N MET A 86 4.99 0.66 15.22
CA MET A 86 6.36 0.73 15.72
C MET A 86 6.57 1.98 16.59
N SER A 87 6.40 1.85 17.90
CA SER A 87 6.69 2.91 18.86
C SER A 87 8.19 3.22 18.93
N ASN A 88 8.57 4.49 19.13
CA ASN A 88 9.96 5.00 19.13
C ASN A 88 10.67 4.96 17.76
N LEU A 89 9.94 4.82 16.66
CA LEU A 89 10.56 4.84 15.34
C LEU A 89 10.80 6.28 14.88
N GLN A 90 12.05 6.75 14.88
CA GLN A 90 12.40 8.11 14.48
C GLN A 90 12.80 8.21 13.00
N VAL A 91 13.53 7.21 12.49
CA VAL A 91 14.10 7.26 11.13
C VAL A 91 13.61 6.09 10.28
N VAL A 92 13.04 6.35 9.12
CA VAL A 92 12.59 5.34 8.15
C VAL A 92 13.38 5.48 6.84
N ASN A 93 14.29 4.55 6.56
CA ASN A 93 15.04 4.51 5.31
C ASN A 93 14.53 3.41 4.37
N LEU A 94 13.85 3.83 3.31
CA LEU A 94 13.29 3.00 2.26
C LEU A 94 13.86 3.37 0.90
N SER A 95 15.09 3.86 0.86
CA SER A 95 15.73 4.27 -0.39
C SER A 95 15.86 3.10 -1.39
N ASP A 96 15.74 3.36 -2.68
CA ASP A 96 15.91 2.37 -3.75
C ASP A 96 14.98 1.15 -3.63
N ASN A 97 13.71 1.35 -3.31
CA ASN A 97 12.73 0.27 -3.12
C ASN A 97 11.68 0.14 -4.22
N ARG A 98 11.84 0.86 -5.34
CA ARG A 98 10.86 0.93 -6.43
C ARG A 98 9.46 1.33 -5.94
N ILE A 99 9.39 2.16 -4.89
CA ILE A 99 8.14 2.69 -4.35
C ILE A 99 7.64 3.78 -5.31
N THR A 100 6.36 3.72 -5.69
CA THR A 100 5.71 4.76 -6.49
C THR A 100 4.88 5.69 -5.61
N GLY A 101 4.15 6.63 -6.23
CA GLY A 101 3.25 7.52 -5.50
C GLY A 101 2.20 6.77 -4.67
N SER A 102 1.73 5.61 -5.13
CA SER A 102 0.73 4.82 -4.40
C SER A 102 1.29 4.22 -3.10
N GLY A 103 2.50 3.66 -3.15
CA GLY A 103 3.18 3.17 -1.95
C GLY A 103 3.54 4.30 -1.00
N CYS A 104 3.96 5.45 -1.54
CA CYS A 104 4.27 6.65 -0.75
C CYS A 104 3.06 7.17 0.02
N GLU A 105 1.88 7.26 -0.62
CA GLU A 105 0.64 7.67 0.05
C GLU A 105 0.30 6.73 1.22
N SER A 106 0.51 5.42 1.03
CA SER A 106 0.28 4.42 2.07
C SER A 106 1.23 4.61 3.25
N LEU A 107 2.51 4.91 2.99
CA LEU A 107 3.51 5.23 4.01
C LEU A 107 3.11 6.48 4.80
N VAL A 108 2.72 7.56 4.12
CA VAL A 108 2.30 8.81 4.76
C VAL A 108 1.10 8.57 5.69
N LYS A 109 0.10 7.82 5.25
CA LYS A 109 -1.07 7.49 6.09
C LYS A 109 -0.68 6.74 7.36
N ALA A 110 0.27 5.81 7.27
CA ALA A 110 0.77 5.10 8.44
C ALA A 110 1.55 6.00 9.40
N ILE A 111 2.41 6.87 8.87
CA ILE A 111 3.21 7.80 9.67
C ILE A 111 2.34 8.85 10.34
N LYS A 112 1.21 9.26 9.74
CA LYS A 112 0.23 10.12 10.44
C LYS A 112 -0.30 9.50 11.75
N GLY A 113 -0.29 8.17 11.86
CA GLY A 113 -0.63 7.47 13.09
C GLY A 113 0.55 7.26 14.05
N ASN A 114 1.78 7.60 13.64
CA ASN A 114 2.99 7.40 14.42
C ASN A 114 3.72 8.72 14.66
N VAL A 115 3.58 9.25 15.88
CA VAL A 115 4.08 10.58 16.26
C VAL A 115 5.59 10.66 16.43
N ASP A 116 6.28 9.53 16.53
CA ASP A 116 7.72 9.49 16.81
C ASP A 116 8.58 9.66 15.55
N VAL A 117 8.01 9.45 14.35
CA VAL A 117 8.76 9.48 13.09
C VAL A 117 9.16 10.91 12.74
N GLN A 118 10.47 11.19 12.79
CA GLN A 118 11.04 12.50 12.48
C GLN A 118 11.61 12.57 11.06
N GLN A 119 12.09 11.44 10.52
CA GLN A 119 12.79 11.43 9.24
C GLN A 119 12.40 10.25 8.36
N ILE A 120 12.12 10.52 7.09
CA ILE A 120 11.81 9.51 6.08
C ILE A 120 12.73 9.71 4.88
N LEU A 121 13.52 8.68 4.56
CA LEU A 121 14.42 8.65 3.41
C LEU A 121 13.82 7.78 2.32
N LEU A 122 13.39 8.41 1.23
CA LEU A 122 12.80 7.77 0.05
C LEU A 122 13.66 7.99 -1.21
N ALA A 123 14.96 8.24 -1.06
CA ALA A 123 15.87 8.47 -2.18
C ALA A 123 15.83 7.31 -3.19
N SER A 124 16.07 7.58 -4.47
CA SER A 124 16.06 6.55 -5.52
C SER A 124 14.76 5.73 -5.64
N ASN A 125 13.61 6.29 -5.23
CA ASN A 125 12.28 5.74 -5.51
C ASN A 125 11.56 6.50 -6.63
N GLN A 126 10.48 5.91 -7.14
CA GLN A 126 9.65 6.45 -8.23
C GLN A 126 8.37 7.10 -7.70
N ILE A 127 8.47 7.80 -6.56
CA ILE A 127 7.33 8.40 -5.84
C ILE A 127 6.53 9.41 -6.69
N GLY A 128 7.15 10.01 -7.71
CA GLY A 128 6.49 10.92 -8.65
C GLY A 128 5.89 12.16 -7.99
N ARG A 129 5.05 12.89 -8.74
CA ARG A 129 4.36 14.09 -8.21
C ARG A 129 3.34 13.74 -7.12
N VAL A 130 2.63 12.62 -7.28
CA VAL A 130 1.61 12.19 -6.32
C VAL A 130 2.21 11.89 -4.96
N GLY A 131 3.29 11.10 -4.89
CA GLY A 131 3.94 10.78 -3.62
C GLY A 131 4.54 12.02 -2.94
N ARG A 132 5.12 12.96 -3.71
CA ARG A 132 5.58 14.24 -3.18
C ARG A 132 4.44 15.07 -2.58
N ALA A 133 3.31 15.17 -3.29
CA ALA A 133 2.13 15.87 -2.78
C ALA A 133 1.53 15.20 -1.53
N SER A 134 1.70 13.89 -1.37
CA SER A 134 1.33 13.18 -0.13
C SER A 134 2.27 13.53 1.02
N LEU A 135 3.59 13.65 0.79
CA LEU A 135 4.56 14.02 1.83
C LEU A 135 4.41 15.48 2.30
N GLU A 136 3.90 16.35 1.44
CA GLU A 136 3.65 17.78 1.74
C GLU A 136 2.32 18.02 2.49
N ARG A 137 1.54 16.98 2.81
CA ARG A 137 0.18 17.06 3.38
C ARG A 137 0.04 16.43 4.76
#